data_AF-A0ABD1CGG4-F1
#
_entry.id   AF-A0ABD1CGG4-F1
#
_cell.length_a   1.000
_cell.length_b   1.000
_cell.length_c   1.000
_cell.angle_alpha   90.00
_cell.angle_beta   90.00
_cell.angle_gamma   90.00
#
_symmetry.space_group_name_H-M   'P 1'
#
loop_
_entity.id
_entity.type
_entity.pdbx_description
1 polymer ?
#
loop_
_entity_poly.entity_id
_entity_poly.type
_entity_poly.pdbx_seq_one_letter_code
_entity_poly.pdbx_strand_id
1 'polypeptide(L)'
;MLLFQLMQFYYLVSGSARLTDRAERTALLMNRFFLCELDEQLERTIEQQTTMLSLDNFSVETYGMYRIDYTLMYSAVSTITCTLIVMIQFQLTE
;
A
#
# COMPACT_ATOMS: atom_id res chain seq x y z
N MET A 1 9.71 21.34 -11.69
CA MET A 1 9.33 20.03 -12.27
C MET A 1 9.43 18.89 -11.25
N LEU A 2 10.57 18.71 -10.57
CA LEU A 2 10.79 17.70 -9.53
C LEU A 2 9.75 17.71 -8.40
N LEU A 3 9.39 18.90 -7.91
CA LEU A 3 8.40 19.06 -6.84
C LEU A 3 7.01 18.52 -7.22
N PHE A 4 6.61 18.70 -8.48
CA PHE A 4 5.34 18.17 -9.00
C PHE A 4 5.36 16.65 -9.10
N GLN A 5 6.47 16.07 -9.58
CA GLN A 5 6.64 14.61 -9.65
C GLN A 5 6.66 13.96 -8.26
N LEU A 6 7.34 14.57 -7.30
CA LEU A 6 7.34 14.12 -5.90
C LEU A 6 5.94 14.20 -5.29
N MET A 7 5.18 15.24 -5.59
CA MET A 7 3.80 15.38 -5.11
C MET A 7 2.88 14.31 -5.72
N GLN A 8 2.98 14.08 -7.03
CA GLN A 8 2.22 13.00 -7.70
C GLN A 8 2.55 11.63 -7.12
N PHE A 9 3.83 11.34 -6.91
CA PHE A 9 4.29 10.09 -6.31
C PHE A 9 3.79 9.94 -4.87
N TYR A 10 3.85 11.00 -4.06
CA TYR A 10 3.31 11.02 -2.70
C TYR A 10 1.81 10.75 -2.67
N TYR A 11 1.03 11.43 -3.52
CA TYR A 11 -0.42 11.22 -3.58
C TYR A 11 -0.77 9.79 -3.98
N LEU A 12 -0.05 9.22 -4.96
CA LEU A 12 -0.25 7.84 -5.41
C LEU A 12 0.00 6.83 -4.28
N VAL A 13 1.13 6.96 -3.57
CA VAL A 13 1.49 6.09 -2.43
C VAL A 13 0.52 6.26 -1.26
N SER A 14 0.13 7.49 -0.94
CA SER A 14 -0.83 7.75 0.14
C SER A 14 -2.23 7.18 -0.18
N GLY A 15 -2.63 7.22 -1.45
CA GLY A 15 -3.91 6.72 -1.94
C GLY A 15 -3.96 5.20 -1.89
N SER A 16 -2.91 4.53 -2.39
CA SER A 16 -2.79 3.07 -2.31
C SER A 16 -2.76 2.59 -0.86
N ALA A 17 -1.93 3.20 0.00
CA ALA A 17 -1.83 2.82 1.40
C ALA A 17 -3.17 2.96 2.15
N ARG A 18 -3.94 4.02 1.87
CA ARG A 18 -5.29 4.20 2.45
C ARG A 18 -6.31 3.19 1.92
N LEU A 19 -6.21 2.78 0.67
CA LEU A 19 -7.07 1.73 0.10
C LEU A 19 -6.76 0.38 0.76
N THR A 20 -5.48 0.04 0.93
CA THR A 20 -5.05 -1.19 1.62
C THR A 20 -5.52 -1.20 3.08
N ASP A 21 -5.31 -0.13 3.86
CA ASP A 21 -5.76 -0.03 5.26
C ASP A 21 -7.30 -0.12 5.38
N ARG A 22 -8.03 0.45 4.42
CA ARG A 22 -9.50 0.32 4.40
C ARG A 22 -9.96 -1.08 4.06
N ALA A 23 -9.32 -1.76 3.11
CA ALA A 23 -9.62 -3.15 2.79
C ALA A 23 -9.39 -4.06 4.01
N GLU A 24 -8.28 -3.89 4.71
CA GLU A 24 -7.93 -4.66 5.91
C GLU A 24 -8.94 -4.42 7.05
N ARG A 25 -9.34 -3.16 7.30
CA ARG A 25 -10.38 -2.85 8.30
C ARG A 25 -11.73 -3.43 7.93
N THR A 26 -12.07 -3.45 6.65
CA THR A 26 -13.33 -4.03 6.18
C THR A 26 -13.34 -5.54 6.42
N ALA A 27 -12.24 -6.23 6.14
CA ALA A 27 -12.07 -7.65 6.46
C ALA A 27 -12.20 -7.93 7.98
N LEU A 28 -11.58 -7.11 8.83
CA LEU A 28 -11.69 -7.24 10.29
C LEU A 28 -13.12 -7.03 10.82
N LEU A 29 -13.83 -6.03 10.28
CA LEU A 29 -15.22 -5.77 10.66
C LEU A 29 -16.13 -6.92 10.23
N MET A 30 -15.94 -7.46 9.02
CA MET A 30 -16.73 -8.58 8.51
C MET A 30 -16.51 -9.86 9.33
N ASN A 31 -15.27 -10.14 9.74
CA ASN A 31 -14.95 -11.25 10.63
C ASN A 31 -15.62 -11.11 12.02
N ARG A 32 -15.86 -9.88 12.49
CA ARG A 32 -16.54 -9.65 13.77
C ARG A 32 -18.04 -9.98 13.73
N PHE A 33 -18.68 -9.84 12.57
CA PHE A 33 -20.10 -10.22 12.37
C PHE A 33 -20.31 -11.73 12.29
N PHE A 34 -19.25 -12.52 12.11
CA PHE A 34 -19.30 -13.99 12.12
C PHE A 34 -19.76 -14.58 13.46
N LEU A 35 -19.61 -13.84 14.56
CA LEU A 35 -20.01 -14.27 15.92
C LEU A 35 -21.48 -13.99 16.26
N CYS A 36 -22.23 -13.33 15.37
CA CYS A 36 -23.67 -13.14 15.56
C CYS A 36 -24.44 -14.34 14.99
N GLU A 37 -25.57 -14.70 15.61
CA GLU A 37 -26.49 -15.69 15.04
C GLU A 37 -27.02 -15.17 13.70
N LEU A 38 -26.39 -15.63 12.62
CA LEU A 38 -26.74 -15.33 11.24
C LEU A 38 -27.40 -16.53 10.58
N ASP A 39 -28.23 -16.27 9.59
CA ASP A 39 -28.83 -17.29 8.74
C ASP A 39 -27.73 -18.08 7.99
N GLU A 40 -27.91 -19.40 7.79
CA GLU A 40 -26.86 -20.31 7.30
C GLU A 40 -26.33 -19.91 5.90
N GLN A 41 -27.18 -19.27 5.08
CA GLN A 41 -26.78 -18.72 3.79
C GLN A 41 -25.90 -17.47 3.90
N LEU A 42 -26.15 -16.64 4.91
CA LEU A 42 -25.42 -15.40 5.14
C LEU A 42 -24.04 -15.71 5.74
N GLU A 43 -23.95 -16.69 6.64
CA GLU A 43 -22.69 -17.18 7.20
C GLU A 43 -21.75 -17.68 6.09
N ARG A 44 -22.24 -18.53 5.17
CA ARG A 44 -21.44 -19.02 4.02
C ARG A 44 -21.00 -17.90 3.07
N THR A 45 -21.84 -16.88 2.87
CA THR A 45 -21.50 -15.75 2.00
C THR A 45 -20.41 -14.88 2.63
N ILE A 46 -20.51 -14.64 3.93
CA ILE A 46 -19.49 -13.91 4.70
C ILE A 46 -18.18 -14.70 4.75
N GLU A 47 -18.24 -16.02 4.93
CA GLU A 47 -17.06 -16.88 4.91
C GLU A 47 -16.34 -16.80 3.57
N GLN A 48 -17.06 -16.99 2.46
CA GLN A 48 -16.49 -16.87 1.12
C GLN A 48 -15.88 -15.50 0.86
N GLN A 49 -16.57 -14.42 1.24
CA GLN A 49 -16.05 -13.07 1.06
C GLN A 49 -14.87 -12.78 2.00
N THR A 50 -14.86 -13.28 3.23
CA THR A 50 -13.76 -13.12 4.17
C THR A 50 -12.53 -13.90 3.72
N THR A 51 -12.71 -15.15 3.26
CA THR A 51 -11.64 -15.94 2.66
C THR A 51 -11.09 -15.25 1.42
N MET A 52 -11.95 -14.74 0.53
CA MET A 52 -11.52 -13.98 -0.65
C MET A 52 -10.75 -12.72 -0.24
N LEU A 53 -11.23 -11.99 0.76
CA LEU A 53 -10.56 -10.78 1.25
C LEU A 53 -9.23 -11.06 1.95
N SER A 54 -9.09 -12.23 2.57
CA SER A 54 -7.90 -12.64 3.32
C SER A 54 -6.86 -13.35 2.46
N LEU A 55 -7.26 -13.95 1.33
CA LEU A 55 -6.36 -14.53 0.34
C LEU A 55 -5.79 -13.45 -0.59
N ASP A 56 -6.61 -12.47 -0.94
CA ASP A 56 -6.21 -11.40 -1.83
C ASP A 56 -5.45 -10.35 -1.00
N ASN A 57 -4.12 -10.37 -1.10
CA ASN A 57 -3.31 -9.28 -0.59
C ASN A 57 -3.70 -8.03 -1.40
N PHE A 58 -4.63 -7.22 -0.87
CA PHE A 58 -5.01 -5.90 -1.41
C PHE A 58 -3.87 -4.88 -1.41
N SER A 59 -2.64 -5.34 -1.22
CA SER A 59 -1.50 -4.50 -1.47
C SER A 59 -1.50 -4.15 -2.94
N VAL A 60 -1.73 -2.88 -3.23
CA VAL A 60 -1.64 -2.36 -4.60
C VAL A 60 -0.20 -2.56 -5.05
N GLU A 61 0.02 -3.57 -5.88
CA GLU A 61 1.30 -3.89 -6.47
C GLU A 61 1.40 -3.26 -7.84
N THR A 62 2.51 -2.57 -8.09
CA THR A 62 2.84 -2.10 -9.43
C THR A 62 3.32 -3.30 -10.23
N TYR A 63 2.44 -3.89 -11.05
CA TYR A 63 2.76 -5.02 -11.94
C TYR A 63 3.45 -6.21 -11.25
N GLY A 64 3.15 -6.48 -9.97
CA GLY A 64 3.76 -7.58 -9.19
C GLY A 64 5.23 -7.35 -8.80
N MET A 65 5.76 -6.15 -9.00
CA MET A 65 7.19 -5.85 -8.85
C MET A 65 7.48 -5.07 -7.57
N TYR A 66 6.61 -4.11 -7.23
CA TYR A 66 6.72 -3.31 -6.01
C TYR A 66 5.37 -3.10 -5.37
N ARG A 67 5.28 -3.44 -4.09
CA ARG A 67 4.19 -3.06 -3.21
C ARG A 67 4.22 -1.54 -3.01
N ILE A 68 3.14 -0.84 -3.40
CA ILE A 68 3.04 0.62 -3.28
C ILE A 68 2.70 0.96 -1.82
N ASP A 69 3.72 0.82 -0.96
CA ASP A 69 3.69 1.13 0.46
C ASP A 69 4.63 2.31 0.78
N TYR A 70 4.51 2.89 1.99
CA TYR A 70 5.40 3.96 2.45
C TYR A 70 6.89 3.58 2.38
N THR A 71 7.22 2.29 2.46
CA THR A 71 8.57 1.76 2.27
C THR A 71 9.16 2.14 0.91
N LEU A 72 8.36 2.08 -0.16
CA LEU A 72 8.78 2.49 -1.51
C LEU A 72 9.03 4.00 -1.58
N MET A 73 8.26 4.77 -0.82
CA MET A 73 8.46 6.22 -0.72
C MET A 73 9.77 6.57 -0.02
N TYR A 74 10.06 5.92 1.10
CA TYR A 74 11.31 6.11 1.83
C TYR A 74 12.52 5.66 1.02
N SER A 75 12.42 4.54 0.28
CA SER A 75 13.51 4.08 -0.58
C SER A 75 13.80 5.07 -1.71
N ALA A 76 12.76 5.58 -2.39
CA ALA A 76 12.91 6.57 -3.45
C ALA A 76 13.56 7.88 -2.94
N VAL A 77 13.13 8.40 -1.79
CA VAL A 77 13.73 9.59 -1.17
C VAL A 77 15.19 9.33 -0.81
N SER A 78 15.50 8.16 -0.24
CA SER A 78 16.87 7.77 0.09
C SER A 78 17.76 7.72 -1.16
N THR A 79 17.29 7.09 -2.25
CA THR A 79 18.03 7.02 -3.52
C THR A 79 18.28 8.40 -4.12
N ILE A 80 17.27 9.29 -4.15
CA ILE A 80 17.44 10.67 -4.65
C ILE A 80 18.49 11.41 -3.82
N THR A 81 18.42 11.30 -2.49
CA THR A 81 19.34 11.97 -1.57
C THR A 81 20.77 11.45 -1.74
N CYS A 82 20.95 10.12 -1.79
CA CYS A 82 22.25 9.50 -2.04
C CYS A 82 22.86 9.94 -3.38
N THR A 83 22.06 9.95 -4.45
CA THR A 83 22.53 10.35 -5.78
C THR A 83 22.98 11.82 -5.77
N LEU A 84 22.24 12.68 -5.07
CA LEU A 84 22.53 14.10 -4.95
C LEU A 84 23.83 14.34 -4.14
N ILE A 85 24.02 13.60 -3.04
CA ILE A 85 25.27 13.64 -2.25
C ILE A 85 26.47 13.23 -3.11
N VAL A 86 26.37 12.11 -3.84
CA VAL A 86 27.45 11.63 -4.71
C VAL A 86 27.77 12.65 -5.80
N MET A 87 26.76 13.25 -6.44
CA MET A 87 26.96 14.29 -7.44
C MET A 87 27.66 15.52 -6.87
N ILE A 88 27.26 15.99 -5.69
CA ILE A 88 27.91 17.13 -5.02
C ILE A 88 29.37 16.79 -4.69
N GLN A 89 29.65 15.60 -4.16
CA GLN A 89 31.01 15.19 -3.85
C GLN A 89 31.87 15.09 -5.11
N PHE A 90 31.31 14.61 -6.22
CA PHE A 90 32.00 14.56 -7.50
C PHE A 90 32.33 15.96 -8.02
N GLN A 91 31.37 16.90 -7.96
CA GLN A 91 31.59 18.31 -8.37
C GLN A 91 32.60 19.06 -7.49
N LEU A 92 32.73 18.70 -6.21
CA LEU A 92 33.71 19.30 -5.30
C LEU A 92 35.11 18.68 -5.42
N THR A 93 35.21 17.52 -6.08
CA THR A 93 36.48 16.81 -6.28
C THR A 93 37.18 17.24 -7.59
N GLU A 94 36.43 17.82 -8.54
CA GLU A 94 36.95 18.60 -9.67
C GLU A 94 37.34 20.03 -9.24
#